data_AF-A0A1E1XMH4-F1
#
_entry.id   AF-A0A1E1XMH4-F1
#
_cell.length_a   1.000
_cell.length_b   1.000
_cell.length_c   1.000
_cell.angle_alpha   90.00
_cell.angle_beta   90.00
_cell.angle_gamma   90.00
#
_symmetry.space_group_name_H-M   'P 1'
#
loop_
_entity.id
_entity.type
_entity.pdbx_description
1 polymer ?
#
loop_
_entity_poly.entity_id
_entity_poly.type
_entity_poly.pdbx_seq_one_letter_code
_entity_poly.pdbx_strand_id
1 'polypeptide(L)'
;PDLSGTWVSQRCEVRSGPEFILRKYHFFDDSKFHMVQFFYLDSSCTVPAYALDGWGRLELSSLSWVVPGATEAEASLSHLNVIAYTAEVADRLSRAVNRSCPGEVKRPWETYLKYRLVSFVEGRTADKPLIEDFVCTGGLQFTLNELQLIRIVHQGPLPNRRQSDAPAAELYLGDIHSDVRKRLSYRPTSYQPPLLEASAAGCHVCHLVAKGAELSPPQLPPKPKLPVHLNGEWLSLRCEVQPLGLFLARRLLFQPGNGSWSGWFQYYRDPNCKQRWFLLSRQGTYELAGPSQRLRGATKVNLRTLAAQISPQHRGIVTNLNSAAEDGRCGSRWALRRTQDVTATGGCRLLGVSVPSTAYEVAHNELDVYGNALLFLGHA
;
A
#
# COMPACT_ATOMS: atom_id res chain seq x y z
N PRO A 1 -5.29 18.96 6.07
CA PRO A 1 -6.06 18.61 4.84
C PRO A 1 -7.53 18.48 5.24
N ASP A 2 -8.47 18.84 4.36
CA ASP A 2 -9.90 18.62 4.61
C ASP A 2 -10.25 17.15 4.33
N LEU A 3 -10.44 16.37 5.39
CA LEU A 3 -10.69 14.92 5.31
C LEU A 3 -12.17 14.57 5.35
N SER A 4 -13.05 15.54 5.61
CA SER A 4 -14.42 15.28 5.97
C SER A 4 -15.15 14.48 4.88
N GLY A 5 -15.90 13.47 5.31
CA GLY A 5 -16.65 12.59 4.43
C GLY A 5 -16.15 11.14 4.41
N THR A 6 -16.68 10.38 3.45
CA THR A 6 -16.46 8.92 3.36
C THR A 6 -15.47 8.59 2.26
N TRP A 7 -14.47 7.79 2.61
CA TRP A 7 -13.40 7.33 1.73
C TRP A 7 -13.39 5.80 1.65
N VAL A 8 -13.36 5.26 0.45
CA VAL A 8 -13.54 3.83 0.19
C VAL A 8 -12.51 3.27 -0.76
N SER A 9 -12.22 1.98 -0.61
CA SER A 9 -11.40 1.25 -1.59
C SER A 9 -12.09 1.22 -2.95
N GLN A 10 -11.32 1.48 -4.00
CA GLN A 10 -11.78 1.44 -5.40
C GLN A 10 -11.59 0.07 -6.08
N ARG A 11 -10.94 -0.88 -5.39
CA ARG A 11 -10.66 -2.25 -5.84
C ARG A 11 -10.34 -3.12 -4.62
N CYS A 12 -10.36 -4.44 -4.79
CA CYS A 12 -9.81 -5.36 -3.80
C CYS A 12 -8.33 -5.06 -3.58
N GLU A 13 -7.94 -4.71 -2.36
CA GLU A 13 -6.56 -4.37 -2.01
C GLU A 13 -5.83 -5.63 -1.55
N VAL A 14 -4.59 -5.80 -2.00
CA VAL A 14 -3.72 -6.91 -1.61
C VAL A 14 -2.64 -6.36 -0.68
N ARG A 15 -2.66 -6.81 0.57
CA ARG A 15 -1.64 -6.53 1.58
C ARG A 15 -0.67 -7.72 1.72
N SER A 16 0.52 -7.45 2.25
CA SER A 16 1.51 -8.49 2.51
C SER A 16 0.95 -9.54 3.48
N GLY A 17 1.18 -10.83 3.24
CA GLY A 17 0.65 -11.90 4.12
C GLY A 17 -0.69 -12.51 3.66
N PRO A 18 -0.85 -12.75 2.35
CA PRO A 18 -2.14 -12.83 1.61
C PRO A 18 -3.36 -12.22 2.31
N GLU A 19 -3.29 -10.94 2.66
CA GLU A 19 -4.43 -10.23 3.24
C GLU A 19 -5.17 -9.45 2.16
N PHE A 20 -6.44 -9.77 1.96
CA PHE A 20 -7.31 -9.12 0.98
C PHE A 20 -8.31 -8.25 1.72
N ILE A 21 -8.34 -6.95 1.40
CA ILE A 21 -9.10 -5.97 2.19
C ILE A 21 -9.87 -4.98 1.32
N LEU A 22 -11.02 -4.54 1.84
CA LEU A 22 -11.70 -3.31 1.45
C LEU A 22 -11.82 -2.42 2.68
N ARG A 23 -11.51 -1.13 2.52
CA ARG A 23 -11.53 -0.12 3.58
C ARG A 23 -12.65 0.88 3.31
N LYS A 24 -13.32 1.28 4.38
CA LYS A 24 -14.34 2.34 4.40
C LYS A 24 -14.13 3.20 5.64
N TYR A 25 -13.58 4.39 5.47
CA TYR A 25 -13.33 5.34 6.55
C TYR A 25 -14.24 6.55 6.39
N HIS A 26 -14.81 7.02 7.48
CA HIS A 26 -15.56 8.25 7.54
C HIS A 26 -14.90 9.18 8.54
N PHE A 27 -14.50 10.37 8.10
CA PHE A 27 -13.97 11.41 8.97
C PHE A 27 -15.03 12.47 9.18
N PHE A 28 -15.26 12.83 10.44
CA PHE A 28 -16.21 13.86 10.86
C PHE A 28 -15.48 15.19 11.09
N ASP A 29 -16.22 16.29 11.05
CA ASP A 29 -15.66 17.63 11.26
C ASP A 29 -15.10 17.84 12.68
N ASP A 30 -15.49 17.00 13.66
CA ASP A 30 -15.06 17.07 15.05
C ASP A 30 -13.84 16.17 15.37
N SER A 31 -13.02 15.88 14.34
CA SER A 31 -11.85 15.01 14.41
C SER A 31 -12.15 13.55 14.76
N LYS A 32 -13.42 13.16 14.92
CA LYS A 32 -13.78 11.75 15.07
C LYS A 32 -13.64 11.05 13.73
N PHE A 33 -13.43 9.75 13.80
CA PHE A 33 -13.56 8.89 12.64
C PHE A 33 -14.29 7.60 12.98
N HIS A 34 -14.97 7.06 11.98
CA HIS A 34 -15.47 5.70 11.94
C HIS A 34 -14.70 4.93 10.87
N MET A 35 -14.30 3.70 11.17
CA MET A 35 -13.59 2.86 10.24
C MET A 35 -14.20 1.46 10.19
N VAL A 36 -14.36 0.97 8.96
CA VAL A 36 -14.67 -0.43 8.70
C VAL A 36 -13.62 -0.99 7.75
N GLN A 37 -12.95 -2.05 8.19
CA GLN A 37 -12.03 -2.84 7.37
C GLN A 37 -12.65 -4.21 7.14
N PHE A 38 -12.97 -4.54 5.89
CA PHE A 38 -13.50 -5.83 5.48
C PHE A 38 -12.38 -6.73 4.97
N PHE A 39 -12.20 -7.90 5.56
CA PHE A 39 -11.18 -8.88 5.19
C PHE A 39 -11.80 -10.05 4.41
N TYR A 40 -11.08 -10.56 3.42
CA TYR A 40 -11.58 -11.59 2.49
C TYR A 40 -10.63 -12.79 2.40
N LEU A 41 -11.18 -13.93 1.99
CA LEU A 41 -10.42 -15.18 1.78
C LEU A 41 -9.79 -15.29 0.38
N ASP A 42 -10.12 -14.37 -0.53
CA ASP A 42 -9.69 -14.40 -1.93
C ASP A 42 -9.29 -13.02 -2.46
N SER A 43 -8.43 -13.03 -3.48
CA SER A 43 -7.88 -11.82 -4.11
C SER A 43 -8.87 -11.02 -4.96
N SER A 44 -10.10 -11.50 -5.12
CA SER A 44 -11.18 -10.74 -5.77
C SER A 44 -12.12 -10.11 -4.76
N CYS A 45 -11.93 -10.31 -3.44
CA CYS A 45 -12.83 -9.85 -2.39
C CYS A 45 -14.28 -10.32 -2.62
N THR A 46 -14.43 -11.60 -2.97
CA THR A 46 -15.73 -12.25 -3.24
C THR A 46 -16.25 -13.03 -2.03
N VAL A 47 -15.35 -13.51 -1.17
CA VAL A 47 -15.67 -14.34 0.01
C VAL A 47 -15.25 -13.61 1.28
N PRO A 48 -16.18 -12.92 1.98
CA PRO A 48 -15.90 -12.23 3.23
C PRO A 48 -15.43 -13.20 4.32
N ALA A 49 -14.38 -12.82 5.05
CA ALA A 49 -13.84 -13.56 6.18
C ALA A 49 -14.33 -12.97 7.51
N TYR A 50 -14.01 -11.69 7.74
CA TYR A 50 -14.39 -10.94 8.92
C TYR A 50 -14.33 -9.43 8.65
N ALA A 51 -14.87 -8.61 9.55
CA ALA A 51 -14.66 -7.17 9.55
C ALA A 51 -14.15 -6.67 10.90
N LEU A 52 -13.45 -5.55 10.84
CA LEU A 52 -13.14 -4.71 11.99
C LEU A 52 -13.96 -3.42 11.89
N ASP A 53 -14.68 -3.09 12.96
CA ASP A 53 -15.57 -1.94 13.07
C ASP A 53 -15.11 -1.11 14.27
N GLY A 54 -14.61 0.10 14.04
CA GLY A 54 -13.99 0.90 15.09
C GLY A 54 -14.24 2.38 14.97
N TRP A 55 -14.20 3.06 16.12
CA TRP A 55 -14.33 4.51 16.21
C TRP A 55 -13.16 5.09 16.97
N GLY A 56 -12.77 6.30 16.61
CA GLY A 56 -11.63 6.96 17.22
C GLY A 56 -11.59 8.46 16.96
N ARG A 57 -10.46 9.06 17.30
CA ARG A 57 -10.11 10.44 16.98
C ARG A 57 -8.81 10.48 16.19
N LEU A 58 -8.76 11.41 15.24
CA LEU A 58 -7.61 11.67 14.41
C LEU A 58 -7.14 13.11 14.61
N GLU A 59 -5.93 13.28 15.12
CA GLU A 59 -5.32 14.58 15.33
C GLU A 59 -4.27 14.82 14.25
N LEU A 60 -4.53 15.80 13.37
CA LEU A 60 -3.58 16.20 12.34
C LEU A 60 -2.45 17.02 12.99
N SER A 61 -1.22 16.69 12.64
CA SER A 61 -0.02 17.34 13.14
C SER A 61 0.65 18.16 12.03
N SER A 62 1.97 18.08 11.95
CA SER A 62 2.82 18.80 11.00
C SER A 62 2.95 18.10 9.65
N LEU A 63 3.63 18.76 8.70
CA LEU A 63 4.03 18.13 7.44
C LEU A 63 5.06 17.02 7.71
N SER A 64 4.96 15.93 6.96
CA SER A 64 5.91 14.82 7.10
C SER A 64 7.30 15.21 6.64
N TRP A 65 8.29 14.92 7.50
CA TRP A 65 9.71 15.05 7.18
C TRP A 65 10.23 13.85 6.38
N VAL A 66 9.59 12.68 6.52
CA VAL A 66 9.98 11.44 5.82
C VAL A 66 9.41 11.38 4.41
N VAL A 67 8.14 11.79 4.24
CA VAL A 67 7.42 11.68 2.97
C VAL A 67 6.95 13.07 2.52
N PRO A 68 7.69 13.74 1.61
CA PRO A 68 7.36 15.08 1.16
C PRO A 68 5.93 15.19 0.60
N GLY A 69 5.17 16.18 1.08
CA GLY A 69 3.79 16.44 0.68
C GLY A 69 2.73 15.66 1.48
N ALA A 70 3.12 14.89 2.50
CA ALA A 70 2.20 14.29 3.46
C ALA A 70 1.99 15.18 4.69
N THR A 71 0.90 14.89 5.41
CA THR A 71 0.62 15.38 6.77
C THR A 71 0.75 14.20 7.74
N GLU A 72 1.50 14.39 8.82
CA GLU A 72 1.57 13.43 9.92
C GLU A 72 0.30 13.56 10.78
N ALA A 73 -0.16 12.45 11.35
CA ALA A 73 -1.30 12.47 12.24
C ALA A 73 -1.17 11.42 13.34
N GLU A 74 -1.97 11.58 14.39
CA GLU A 74 -2.07 10.62 15.49
C GLU A 74 -3.51 10.12 15.59
N ALA A 75 -3.68 8.80 15.55
CA ALA A 75 -4.98 8.16 15.62
C ALA A 75 -5.12 7.41 16.95
N SER A 76 -6.18 7.69 17.69
CA SER A 76 -6.56 6.98 18.92
C SER A 76 -7.89 6.27 18.74
N LEU A 77 -8.03 5.05 19.26
CA LEU A 77 -9.27 4.29 19.23
C LEU A 77 -10.05 4.45 20.53
N SER A 78 -11.34 4.72 20.41
CA SER A 78 -12.30 4.65 21.51
C SER A 78 -12.84 3.23 21.68
N HIS A 79 -13.13 2.54 20.58
CA HIS A 79 -13.52 1.14 20.61
C HIS A 79 -13.25 0.47 19.27
N LEU A 80 -13.13 -0.86 19.32
CA LEU A 80 -12.94 -1.72 18.17
C LEU A 80 -13.71 -3.01 18.38
N ASN A 81 -14.47 -3.42 17.37
CA ASN A 81 -15.17 -4.69 17.33
C ASN A 81 -14.63 -5.55 16.18
N VAL A 82 -14.72 -6.86 16.35
CA VAL A 82 -14.52 -7.85 15.29
C VAL A 82 -15.81 -8.62 15.03
N ILE A 83 -16.09 -8.88 13.76
CA ILE A 83 -17.25 -9.64 13.29
C ILE A 83 -16.75 -10.73 12.35
N ALA A 84 -16.99 -11.99 12.68
CA ALA A 84 -16.65 -13.12 11.80
C ALA A 84 -17.86 -13.56 10.95
N TYR A 85 -17.64 -13.94 9.69
CA TYR A 85 -18.72 -14.32 8.77
C TYR A 85 -18.90 -15.83 8.59
N THR A 86 -17.94 -16.64 9.04
CA THR A 86 -18.02 -18.10 9.04
C THR A 86 -17.58 -18.67 10.38
N ALA A 87 -18.08 -19.86 10.73
CA ALA A 87 -17.74 -20.52 11.99
C ALA A 87 -16.23 -20.82 12.10
N GLU A 88 -15.60 -21.21 10.99
CA GLU A 88 -14.14 -21.43 10.92
C GLU A 88 -13.36 -20.16 11.24
N VAL A 89 -13.78 -19.02 10.67
CA VAL A 89 -13.11 -17.74 10.92
C VAL A 89 -13.37 -17.27 12.36
N ALA A 90 -14.58 -17.46 12.89
CA ALA A 90 -14.92 -17.12 14.27
C ALA A 90 -14.05 -17.90 15.28
N ASP A 91 -13.93 -19.21 15.10
CA ASP A 91 -13.07 -20.06 15.92
C ASP A 91 -11.59 -19.67 15.79
N ARG A 92 -11.10 -19.42 14.56
CA ARG A 92 -9.71 -18.97 14.34
C ARG A 92 -9.40 -17.65 15.05
N LEU A 93 -10.27 -16.65 14.90
CA LEU A 93 -10.09 -15.32 15.50
C LEU A 93 -10.19 -15.39 17.02
N SER A 94 -11.19 -16.10 17.57
CA SER A 94 -11.35 -16.27 19.01
C SER A 94 -10.12 -16.95 19.64
N ARG A 95 -9.58 -18.00 19.01
CA ARG A 95 -8.34 -18.65 19.45
C ARG A 95 -7.14 -17.71 19.39
N ALA A 96 -7.02 -16.89 18.35
CA ALA A 96 -5.94 -15.91 18.24
C ALA A 96 -6.02 -14.84 19.35
N VAL A 97 -7.23 -14.32 19.61
CA VAL A 97 -7.47 -13.33 20.67
C VAL A 97 -7.19 -13.94 22.04
N ASN A 98 -7.74 -15.11 22.35
CA ASN A 98 -7.56 -15.76 23.65
C ASN A 98 -6.09 -16.09 23.95
N ARG A 99 -5.27 -16.38 22.92
CA ARG A 99 -3.82 -16.56 23.08
C ARG A 99 -3.09 -15.27 23.44
N SER A 100 -3.51 -14.15 22.85
CA SER A 100 -2.88 -12.84 23.07
C SER A 100 -3.46 -12.06 24.27
N CYS A 101 -4.68 -12.39 24.67
CA CYS A 101 -5.48 -11.75 25.71
C CYS A 101 -6.26 -12.83 26.48
N PRO A 102 -5.59 -13.64 27.34
CA PRO A 102 -6.24 -14.73 28.05
C PRO A 102 -7.37 -14.23 28.97
N GLY A 103 -8.51 -14.92 28.96
CA GLY A 103 -9.65 -14.62 29.84
C GLY A 103 -10.71 -13.70 29.24
N GLU A 104 -10.43 -13.05 28.11
CA GLU A 104 -11.38 -12.17 27.43
C GLU A 104 -12.39 -12.91 26.55
N VAL A 105 -11.99 -14.07 26.02
CA VAL A 105 -12.88 -14.97 25.30
C VAL A 105 -13.61 -15.89 26.30
N LYS A 106 -14.73 -15.40 26.83
CA LYS A 106 -15.54 -16.11 27.84
C LYS A 106 -16.44 -17.20 27.27
N ARG A 107 -16.80 -17.08 25.99
CA ARG A 107 -17.68 -18.00 25.26
C ARG A 107 -17.18 -18.20 23.83
N PRO A 108 -17.52 -19.33 23.18
CA PRO A 108 -17.28 -19.51 21.76
C PRO A 108 -17.84 -18.34 20.95
N TRP A 109 -17.10 -17.91 19.94
CA TRP A 109 -17.57 -16.85 19.05
C TRP A 109 -18.48 -17.41 17.96
N GLU A 110 -19.55 -16.69 17.68
CA GLU A 110 -20.55 -17.01 16.67
C GLU A 110 -20.42 -16.06 15.48
N THR A 111 -20.99 -16.47 14.36
CA THR A 111 -20.97 -15.66 13.13
C THR A 111 -21.90 -14.46 13.25
N TYR A 112 -21.54 -13.35 12.61
CA TYR A 112 -22.33 -12.11 12.54
C TYR A 112 -22.63 -11.45 13.90
N LEU A 113 -21.87 -11.77 14.94
CA LEU A 113 -21.91 -11.06 16.21
C LEU A 113 -20.67 -10.15 16.38
N LYS A 114 -20.87 -9.03 17.08
CA LYS A 114 -19.80 -8.09 17.42
C LYS A 114 -19.11 -8.54 18.71
N TYR A 115 -17.81 -8.76 18.63
CA TYR A 115 -16.94 -9.01 19.79
C TYR A 115 -16.00 -7.83 19.98
N ARG A 116 -16.03 -7.20 21.16
CA ARG A 116 -15.21 -6.03 21.45
C ARG A 116 -13.76 -6.44 21.70
N LEU A 117 -12.83 -5.76 21.03
CA LEU A 117 -11.38 -5.95 21.13
C LEU A 117 -10.68 -4.78 21.81
N VAL A 118 -11.26 -3.58 21.71
CA VAL A 118 -10.78 -2.38 22.38
C VAL A 118 -11.97 -1.66 22.98
N SER A 119 -11.83 -1.21 24.22
CA SER A 119 -12.75 -0.28 24.87
C SER A 119 -11.93 0.72 25.66
N PHE A 120 -12.16 2.00 25.40
CA PHE A 120 -11.68 3.09 26.22
C PHE A 120 -12.90 3.96 26.58
N VAL A 121 -13.40 3.78 27.81
CA VAL A 121 -14.50 4.58 28.34
C VAL A 121 -14.01 5.27 29.60
N GLU A 122 -13.98 6.60 29.55
CA GLU A 122 -13.75 7.46 30.71
C GLU A 122 -15.08 8.11 31.09
N GLY A 123 -15.67 7.70 32.21
CA GLY A 123 -16.94 8.22 32.70
C GLY A 123 -16.95 8.42 34.21
N ARG A 124 -17.88 9.25 34.71
CA ARG A 124 -18.21 9.32 36.14
C ARG A 124 -19.55 8.63 36.36
N THR A 125 -19.56 7.56 37.15
CA THR A 125 -20.80 7.13 37.82
C THR A 125 -20.94 7.91 39.13
N ALA A 126 -22.14 7.96 39.70
CA ALA A 126 -22.45 8.74 40.90
C ALA A 126 -21.51 8.48 42.09
N ASP A 127 -20.81 7.33 42.12
CA ASP A 127 -19.88 6.99 43.20
C ASP A 127 -18.45 6.61 42.80
N LYS A 128 -18.10 6.38 41.52
CA LYS A 128 -16.70 6.09 41.09
C LYS A 128 -16.41 6.51 39.63
N PRO A 129 -15.16 6.90 39.32
CA PRO A 129 -14.70 6.96 37.93
C PRO A 129 -14.76 5.55 37.32
N LEU A 130 -15.51 5.40 36.23
CA LEU A 130 -15.49 4.21 35.39
C LEU A 130 -14.40 4.43 34.36
N ILE A 131 -13.27 3.73 34.54
CA ILE A 131 -12.22 3.61 33.53
C ILE A 131 -12.26 2.16 33.08
N GLU A 132 -12.91 1.90 31.94
CA GLU A 132 -12.80 0.62 31.24
C GLU A 132 -11.78 0.82 30.13
N ASP A 133 -10.58 0.29 30.34
CA ASP A 133 -9.49 0.28 29.36
C ASP A 133 -9.04 -1.17 29.12
N PHE A 134 -9.29 -1.69 27.93
CA PHE A 134 -8.74 -2.98 27.51
C PHE A 134 -8.38 -2.96 26.02
N VAL A 135 -7.27 -3.65 25.69
CA VAL A 135 -6.74 -3.72 24.32
C VAL A 135 -6.31 -5.16 24.01
N CYS A 136 -7.11 -5.87 23.21
CA CYS A 136 -6.90 -7.27 22.82
C CYS A 136 -6.74 -7.44 21.30
N THR A 137 -5.95 -6.57 20.68
CA THR A 137 -5.70 -6.57 19.23
C THR A 137 -4.48 -7.39 18.81
N GLY A 138 -3.64 -7.80 19.77
CA GLY A 138 -2.36 -8.47 19.51
C GLY A 138 -2.48 -9.74 18.66
N GLY A 139 -3.50 -10.56 18.92
CA GLY A 139 -3.76 -11.80 18.17
C GLY A 139 -4.18 -11.56 16.72
N LEU A 140 -4.71 -10.38 16.40
CA LEU A 140 -5.06 -9.97 15.03
C LEU A 140 -3.93 -9.18 14.36
N GLN A 141 -2.89 -8.81 15.11
CA GLN A 141 -1.77 -7.97 14.64
C GLN A 141 -2.28 -6.67 13.98
N PHE A 142 -3.41 -6.16 14.49
CA PHE A 142 -4.07 -4.97 13.99
C PHE A 142 -3.33 -3.70 14.44
N THR A 143 -3.20 -2.74 13.53
CA THR A 143 -2.61 -1.42 13.78
C THR A 143 -3.35 -0.36 12.97
N LEU A 144 -3.32 0.88 13.45
CA LEU A 144 -3.80 2.07 12.72
C LEU A 144 -2.64 2.94 12.23
N ASN A 145 -1.43 2.37 12.11
CA ASN A 145 -0.25 3.16 11.74
C ASN A 145 -0.41 3.76 10.33
N GLU A 146 -1.27 3.21 9.46
CA GLU A 146 -1.60 3.83 8.17
C GLU A 146 -2.19 5.25 8.30
N LEU A 147 -2.88 5.55 9.41
CA LEU A 147 -3.42 6.89 9.66
C LEU A 147 -2.35 7.87 10.12
N GLN A 148 -1.12 7.42 10.41
CA GLN A 148 -0.03 8.32 10.81
C GLN A 148 0.48 9.19 9.66
N LEU A 149 0.17 8.82 8.41
CA LEU A 149 0.63 9.53 7.23
C LEU A 149 -0.52 9.71 6.25
N ILE A 150 -0.94 10.96 6.06
CA ILE A 150 -2.14 11.30 5.31
C ILE A 150 -1.79 12.24 4.16
N ARG A 151 -2.37 12.01 3.00
CA ARG A 151 -2.29 12.94 1.88
C ARG A 151 -3.54 12.89 1.02
N ILE A 152 -4.05 14.06 0.66
CA ILE A 152 -5.16 14.19 -0.29
C ILE A 152 -4.61 14.72 -1.61
N VAL A 153 -5.02 14.09 -2.71
CA VAL A 153 -4.73 14.54 -4.07
C VAL A 153 -6.06 14.77 -4.77
N HIS A 154 -6.33 16.02 -5.15
CA HIS A 154 -7.46 16.32 -6.02
C HIS A 154 -7.01 16.13 -7.47
N GLN A 155 -7.66 15.20 -8.19
CA GLN A 155 -7.41 15.07 -9.62
C GLN A 155 -8.03 16.27 -10.34
N GLY A 156 -7.18 17.06 -11.01
CA GLY A 156 -7.67 18.08 -11.94
C GLY A 156 -8.44 17.43 -13.10
N PRO A 157 -9.28 18.18 -13.83
CA PRO A 157 -9.99 17.66 -14.99
C PRO A 157 -8.97 17.13 -16.02
N LEU A 158 -9.03 15.82 -16.32
CA LEU A 158 -8.28 15.24 -17.44
C LEU A 158 -8.77 15.92 -18.73
N PRO A 159 -7.86 16.32 -19.65
CA PRO A 159 -8.28 16.77 -20.98
C PRO A 159 -8.99 15.59 -21.66
N ASN A 160 -10.23 15.79 -22.11
CA ASN A 160 -11.19 14.83 -22.70
C ASN A 160 -12.16 14.07 -21.78
N ARG A 161 -12.27 14.40 -20.48
CA ARG A 161 -13.39 13.90 -19.66
C ARG A 161 -14.57 14.87 -19.73
N ARG A 162 -15.80 14.37 -19.94
CA ARG A 162 -17.03 15.19 -20.02
C ARG A 162 -17.16 16.03 -18.73
N GLN A 163 -17.64 17.27 -18.86
CA GLN A 163 -17.78 18.29 -17.80
C GLN A 163 -18.67 17.91 -16.60
N SER A 164 -19.26 16.70 -16.56
CA SER A 164 -20.17 16.25 -15.50
C SER A 164 -19.52 15.39 -14.41
N ASP A 165 -18.24 15.04 -14.52
CA ASP A 165 -17.55 14.26 -13.49
C ASP A 165 -16.89 15.20 -12.48
N ALA A 166 -17.42 15.25 -11.25
CA ALA A 166 -16.76 15.95 -10.14
C ALA A 166 -15.30 15.47 -10.03
N PRO A 167 -14.33 16.36 -9.79
CA PRO A 167 -12.93 15.99 -9.66
C PRO A 167 -12.78 15.00 -8.50
N ALA A 168 -12.44 13.75 -8.80
CA ALA A 168 -12.26 12.72 -7.79
C ALA A 168 -11.08 13.09 -6.89
N ALA A 169 -11.31 13.15 -5.58
CA ALA A 169 -10.25 13.21 -4.61
C ALA A 169 -9.75 11.80 -4.28
N GLU A 170 -8.43 11.65 -4.18
CA GLU A 170 -7.74 10.44 -3.74
C GLU A 170 -7.14 10.69 -2.35
N LEU A 171 -7.51 9.85 -1.38
CA LEU A 171 -6.93 9.84 -0.04
C LEU A 171 -5.87 8.73 0.06
N TYR A 172 -4.63 9.14 0.27
CA TYR A 172 -3.49 8.27 0.52
C TYR A 172 -3.24 8.16 2.02
N LEU A 173 -3.08 6.91 2.47
CA LEU A 173 -2.73 6.54 3.83
C LEU A 173 -1.39 5.80 3.85
N GLY A 174 -0.67 5.86 4.97
CA GLY A 174 0.65 5.29 5.14
C GLY A 174 0.73 3.80 4.80
N ASP A 175 1.87 3.36 4.29
CA ASP A 175 2.17 1.95 4.08
C ASP A 175 2.26 1.16 5.39
N ILE A 176 2.16 -0.15 5.27
CA ILE A 176 2.31 -1.09 6.37
C ILE A 176 3.50 -1.99 6.10
N HIS A 177 4.18 -2.42 7.16
CA HIS A 177 5.31 -3.32 7.01
C HIS A 177 4.87 -4.68 6.44
N SER A 178 5.68 -5.24 5.54
CA SER A 178 5.40 -6.52 4.87
C SER A 178 5.47 -7.72 5.83
N ASP A 179 6.49 -7.75 6.70
CA ASP A 179 6.54 -8.64 7.87
C ASP A 179 5.54 -8.19 8.93
N VAL A 180 4.52 -9.00 9.16
CA VAL A 180 3.41 -8.70 10.09
C VAL A 180 3.91 -8.45 11.51
N ARG A 181 5.00 -9.11 11.93
CA ARG A 181 5.58 -8.97 13.28
C ARG A 181 6.17 -7.59 13.54
N LYS A 182 6.49 -6.84 12.49
CA LYS A 182 7.08 -5.51 12.57
C LYS A 182 6.04 -4.40 12.42
N ARG A 183 4.79 -4.71 12.07
CA ARG A 183 3.76 -3.70 11.79
C ARG A 183 3.46 -2.81 12.98
N LEU A 184 3.44 -3.36 14.19
CA LEU A 184 3.09 -2.61 15.40
C LEU A 184 4.02 -1.41 15.63
N SER A 185 5.33 -1.60 15.44
CA SER A 185 6.34 -0.56 15.63
C SER A 185 6.80 0.13 14.34
N TYR A 186 6.22 -0.24 13.20
CA TYR A 186 6.59 0.33 11.91
C TYR A 186 5.97 1.72 11.74
N ARG A 187 6.84 2.69 11.44
CA ARG A 187 6.44 4.00 10.96
C ARG A 187 6.34 3.99 9.43
N PRO A 188 5.20 4.42 8.85
CA PRO A 188 5.06 4.50 7.40
C PRO A 188 6.14 5.36 6.74
N THR A 189 6.64 4.90 5.59
CA THR A 189 7.60 5.64 4.76
C THR A 189 7.17 5.75 3.30
N SER A 190 6.00 5.20 2.96
CA SER A 190 5.32 5.29 1.67
C SER A 190 3.79 5.30 1.89
N TYR A 191 3.00 5.07 0.85
CA TYR A 191 1.55 4.97 0.92
C TYR A 191 1.02 3.62 0.42
N GLN A 192 -0.13 3.22 0.96
CA GLN A 192 -0.99 2.20 0.39
C GLN A 192 -1.71 2.71 -0.88
N PRO A 193 -2.36 1.82 -1.65
CA PRO A 193 -3.30 2.24 -2.69
C PRO A 193 -4.30 3.29 -2.15
N PRO A 194 -4.64 4.33 -2.93
CA PRO A 194 -5.49 5.40 -2.45
C PRO A 194 -6.95 4.95 -2.34
N LEU A 195 -7.62 5.49 -1.34
CA LEU A 195 -9.07 5.51 -1.22
C LEU A 195 -9.65 6.61 -2.11
N LEU A 196 -10.86 6.40 -2.62
CA LEU A 196 -11.63 7.42 -3.33
C LEU A 196 -12.76 7.92 -2.45
N GLU A 197 -13.15 9.16 -2.66
CA GLU A 197 -14.38 9.68 -2.05
C GLU A 197 -15.58 8.82 -2.48
N ALA A 198 -16.47 8.49 -1.54
CA ALA A 198 -17.60 7.59 -1.79
C ALA A 198 -18.60 8.13 -2.84
N SER A 199 -18.62 9.45 -3.03
CA SER A 199 -19.43 10.18 -4.02
C SER A 199 -18.80 10.19 -5.42
N ALA A 200 -17.58 9.66 -5.60
CA ALA A 200 -16.84 9.73 -6.86
C ALA A 200 -17.57 9.03 -8.01
N ALA A 201 -17.82 9.77 -9.08
CA ALA A 201 -18.49 9.27 -10.29
C ALA A 201 -17.63 8.21 -11.01
N GLY A 202 -18.29 7.18 -11.56
CA GLY A 202 -17.66 6.18 -12.42
C GLY A 202 -16.88 5.07 -11.69
N CYS A 203 -17.03 4.92 -10.37
CA CYS A 203 -16.39 3.85 -9.60
C CYS A 203 -17.41 2.85 -9.03
N HIS A 204 -17.77 1.80 -9.77
CA HIS A 204 -18.75 0.81 -9.30
C HIS A 204 -18.36 0.15 -7.96
N VAL A 205 -17.09 -0.19 -7.77
CA VAL A 205 -16.59 -0.78 -6.52
C VAL A 205 -16.76 0.17 -5.35
N CYS A 206 -16.48 1.47 -5.54
CA CYS A 206 -16.65 2.49 -4.49
C CYS A 206 -18.09 2.52 -3.98
N HIS A 207 -19.08 2.45 -4.89
CA HIS A 207 -20.49 2.42 -4.51
C HIS A 207 -20.87 1.15 -3.73
N LEU A 208 -20.32 -0.01 -4.11
CA LEU A 208 -20.53 -1.27 -3.36
C LEU A 208 -19.96 -1.17 -1.94
N VAL A 209 -18.72 -0.68 -1.81
CA VAL A 209 -18.05 -0.53 -0.51
C VAL A 209 -18.75 0.52 0.35
N ALA A 210 -19.16 1.65 -0.23
CA ALA A 210 -19.88 2.71 0.48
C ALA A 210 -21.21 2.22 1.07
N LYS A 211 -21.94 1.37 0.36
CA LYS A 211 -23.19 0.74 0.84
C LYS A 211 -22.97 -0.39 1.85
N GLY A 212 -21.77 -0.99 1.85
CA GLY A 212 -21.41 -2.05 2.79
C GLY A 212 -21.48 -1.60 4.25
N ALA A 213 -21.88 -2.52 5.11
CA ALA A 213 -21.90 -2.36 6.56
C ALA A 213 -21.19 -3.56 7.21
N GLU A 214 -20.78 -3.44 8.45
CA GLU A 214 -20.02 -4.46 9.17
C GLU A 214 -20.75 -5.81 9.30
N LEU A 215 -22.08 -5.83 9.31
CA LEU A 215 -22.89 -7.05 9.26
C LEU A 215 -23.32 -7.47 7.84
N SER A 216 -23.08 -6.61 6.84
CA SER A 216 -23.38 -6.84 5.43
C SER A 216 -22.15 -6.45 4.59
N PRO A 217 -21.08 -7.26 4.62
CA PRO A 217 -19.84 -6.95 3.94
C PRO A 217 -20.07 -6.86 2.42
N PRO A 218 -19.43 -5.90 1.73
CA PRO A 218 -19.53 -5.81 0.28
C PRO A 218 -18.90 -7.05 -0.35
N GLN A 219 -19.49 -7.57 -1.42
CA GLN A 219 -18.90 -8.65 -2.21
C GLN A 219 -18.68 -8.12 -3.61
N LEU A 220 -17.42 -8.14 -4.08
CA LEU A 220 -17.11 -7.64 -5.41
C LEU A 220 -17.41 -8.69 -6.48
N PRO A 221 -17.65 -8.26 -7.73
CA PRO A 221 -17.73 -9.20 -8.85
C PRO A 221 -16.42 -9.98 -8.98
N PRO A 222 -16.46 -11.30 -9.24
CA PRO A 222 -15.26 -12.09 -9.45
C PRO A 222 -14.47 -11.54 -10.65
N LYS A 223 -13.16 -11.35 -10.47
CA LYS A 223 -12.28 -10.94 -11.56
C LYS A 223 -11.83 -12.15 -12.37
N PRO A 224 -11.71 -12.04 -13.71
CA PRO A 224 -11.08 -13.08 -14.51
C PRO A 224 -9.62 -13.25 -14.07
N LYS A 225 -9.20 -14.49 -13.84
CA LYS A 225 -7.81 -14.81 -13.54
C LYS A 225 -7.03 -14.83 -14.85
N LEU A 226 -6.23 -13.80 -15.06
CA LEU A 226 -5.40 -13.70 -16.25
C LEU A 226 -4.05 -14.40 -16.03
N PRO A 227 -3.57 -15.20 -16.99
CA PRO A 227 -2.19 -15.64 -16.99
C PRO A 227 -1.25 -14.42 -16.99
N VAL A 228 -0.11 -14.55 -16.31
CA VAL A 228 0.88 -13.49 -16.26
C VAL A 228 1.62 -13.43 -17.59
N HIS A 229 1.55 -12.28 -18.25
CA HIS A 229 2.24 -11.99 -19.50
C HIS A 229 3.04 -10.71 -19.34
N LEU A 230 4.37 -10.81 -19.42
CA LEU A 230 5.27 -9.67 -19.28
C LEU A 230 5.63 -9.02 -20.63
N ASN A 231 5.36 -9.69 -21.74
CA ASN A 231 5.86 -9.30 -23.05
C ASN A 231 5.49 -7.87 -23.43
N GLY A 232 6.44 -7.15 -24.01
CA GLY A 232 6.24 -5.79 -24.47
C GLY A 232 6.63 -4.74 -23.44
N GLU A 233 6.04 -3.56 -23.59
CA GLU A 233 6.41 -2.36 -22.86
C GLU A 233 5.37 -2.00 -21.80
N TRP A 234 5.85 -1.71 -20.59
CA TRP A 234 5.06 -1.29 -19.45
C TRP A 234 5.51 0.07 -18.95
N LEU A 235 4.55 0.92 -18.67
CA LEU A 235 4.76 2.29 -18.22
C LEU A 235 4.05 2.49 -16.89
N SER A 236 4.69 3.19 -15.95
CA SER A 236 4.01 3.65 -14.75
C SER A 236 2.80 4.50 -15.14
N LEU A 237 1.62 4.15 -14.63
CA LEU A 237 0.40 4.95 -14.83
C LEU A 237 0.47 6.34 -14.19
N ARG A 238 1.30 6.48 -13.15
CA ARG A 238 1.46 7.70 -12.35
C ARG A 238 2.81 7.72 -11.65
N CYS A 239 3.09 8.82 -10.96
CA CYS A 239 4.23 8.94 -10.07
C CYS A 239 4.10 7.93 -8.91
N GLU A 240 4.97 6.92 -8.88
CA GLU A 240 4.99 5.87 -7.85
C GLU A 240 5.74 6.36 -6.62
N VAL A 241 5.19 6.14 -5.43
CA VAL A 241 5.89 6.47 -4.18
C VAL A 241 6.88 5.35 -3.84
N GLN A 242 8.06 5.74 -3.40
CA GLN A 242 9.12 4.83 -2.96
C GLN A 242 9.46 5.12 -1.49
N PRO A 243 10.01 4.13 -0.77
CA PRO A 243 10.50 4.35 0.58
C PRO A 243 11.46 5.55 0.66
N LEU A 244 11.53 6.17 1.84
CA LEU A 244 12.42 7.31 2.13
C LEU A 244 12.11 8.58 1.32
N GLY A 245 10.83 8.79 0.98
CA GLY A 245 10.36 10.05 0.39
C GLY A 245 10.80 10.29 -1.05
N LEU A 246 11.17 9.22 -1.77
CA LEU A 246 11.45 9.28 -3.20
C LEU A 246 10.20 8.95 -4.02
N PHE A 247 10.19 9.43 -5.25
CA PHE A 247 9.14 9.13 -6.21
C PHE A 247 9.74 8.63 -7.51
N LEU A 248 9.02 7.79 -8.24
CA LEU A 248 9.53 7.07 -9.40
C LEU A 248 8.51 7.04 -10.53
N ALA A 249 8.97 7.28 -11.75
CA ALA A 249 8.28 6.81 -12.95
C ALA A 249 9.21 5.83 -13.67
N ARG A 250 8.68 4.66 -14.05
CA ARG A 250 9.44 3.60 -14.69
C ARG A 250 8.83 3.16 -16.01
N ARG A 251 9.72 2.73 -16.89
CA ARG A 251 9.44 2.05 -18.17
C ARG A 251 10.15 0.71 -18.12
N LEU A 252 9.44 -0.38 -18.37
CA LEU A 252 9.99 -1.72 -18.44
C LEU A 252 9.70 -2.30 -19.83
N LEU A 253 10.69 -2.97 -20.42
CA LEU A 253 10.56 -3.66 -21.69
C LEU A 253 11.00 -5.10 -21.50
N PHE A 254 10.11 -6.05 -21.78
CA PHE A 254 10.41 -7.48 -21.75
C PHE A 254 10.36 -8.06 -23.17
N GLN A 255 11.45 -8.70 -23.57
CA GLN A 255 11.64 -9.28 -24.89
C GLN A 255 11.63 -10.80 -24.78
N PRO A 256 10.53 -11.48 -25.20
CA PRO A 256 10.40 -12.93 -25.02
C PRO A 256 11.40 -13.73 -25.87
N GLY A 257 11.79 -13.23 -27.05
CA GLY A 257 12.63 -13.98 -28.00
C GLY A 257 13.99 -14.40 -27.43
N ASN A 258 14.58 -13.58 -26.57
CA ASN A 258 15.87 -13.83 -25.93
C ASN A 258 15.81 -13.79 -24.39
N GLY A 259 14.60 -13.68 -23.82
CA GLY A 259 14.41 -13.56 -22.37
C GLY A 259 15.08 -12.33 -21.75
N SER A 260 15.34 -11.26 -22.53
CA SER A 260 15.95 -10.04 -22.01
C SER A 260 14.92 -9.06 -21.48
N TRP A 261 15.33 -8.26 -20.49
CA TRP A 261 14.55 -7.12 -20.03
C TRP A 261 15.42 -5.87 -19.96
N SER A 262 14.79 -4.72 -20.16
CA SER A 262 15.37 -3.39 -19.95
C SER A 262 14.43 -2.58 -19.09
N GLY A 263 14.98 -1.77 -18.19
CA GLY A 263 14.21 -0.89 -17.33
C GLY A 263 14.85 0.48 -17.21
N TRP A 264 14.02 1.53 -17.27
CA TRP A 264 14.40 2.90 -17.02
C TRP A 264 13.60 3.42 -15.83
N PHE A 265 14.29 3.88 -14.81
CA PHE A 265 13.74 4.28 -13.51
C PHE A 265 14.11 5.74 -13.26
N GLN A 266 13.17 6.65 -13.51
CA GLN A 266 13.36 8.07 -13.28
C GLN A 266 12.89 8.43 -11.87
N TYR A 267 13.85 8.75 -11.00
CA TYR A 267 13.57 9.17 -9.63
C TYR A 267 13.33 10.68 -9.55
N TYR A 268 12.48 11.08 -8.60
CA TYR A 268 12.05 12.45 -8.34
C TYR A 268 12.04 12.74 -6.84
N ARG A 269 12.18 14.02 -6.50
CA ARG A 269 12.14 14.52 -5.12
C ARG A 269 10.75 14.97 -4.68
N ASP A 270 9.86 15.16 -5.63
CA ASP A 270 8.51 15.65 -5.39
C ASP A 270 7.48 14.63 -5.86
N PRO A 271 6.31 14.61 -5.21
CA PRO A 271 5.29 13.63 -5.49
C PRO A 271 4.56 13.80 -6.83
N ASN A 272 4.80 14.91 -7.53
CA ASN A 272 4.19 15.18 -8.84
C ASN A 272 5.16 14.85 -9.98
N CYS A 273 6.29 14.21 -9.68
CA CYS A 273 7.32 13.85 -10.66
C CYS A 273 7.78 15.03 -11.53
N LYS A 274 7.97 16.22 -10.93
CA LYS A 274 8.42 17.44 -11.64
C LYS A 274 9.91 17.72 -11.48
N GLN A 275 10.47 17.41 -10.32
CA GLN A 275 11.84 17.66 -9.90
C GLN A 275 12.65 16.35 -9.98
N ARG A 276 13.27 16.13 -11.15
CA ARG A 276 14.11 14.96 -11.42
C ARG A 276 15.30 14.89 -10.46
N TRP A 277 15.56 13.71 -9.90
CA TRP A 277 16.67 13.45 -8.99
C TRP A 277 17.81 12.72 -9.71
N PHE A 278 17.58 11.48 -10.16
CA PHE A 278 18.49 10.74 -11.03
C PHE A 278 17.71 9.75 -11.91
N LEU A 279 18.31 9.33 -13.02
CA LEU A 279 17.82 8.24 -13.85
C LEU A 279 18.71 7.01 -13.62
N LEU A 280 18.08 5.86 -13.43
CA LEU A 280 18.72 4.57 -13.35
C LEU A 280 18.22 3.71 -14.51
N SER A 281 19.13 3.21 -15.35
CA SER A 281 18.82 2.25 -16.40
C SER A 281 19.41 0.90 -16.02
N ARG A 282 18.64 -0.18 -16.19
CA ARG A 282 19.07 -1.56 -15.91
C ARG A 282 18.73 -2.46 -17.08
N GLN A 283 19.57 -3.45 -17.33
CA GLN A 283 19.36 -4.44 -18.38
C GLN A 283 19.81 -5.81 -17.89
N GLY A 284 19.20 -6.86 -18.40
CA GLY A 284 19.62 -8.23 -18.15
C GLY A 284 18.60 -9.25 -18.64
N THR A 285 18.43 -10.35 -17.91
CA THR A 285 17.55 -11.46 -18.29
C THR A 285 16.45 -11.67 -17.27
N TYR A 286 15.31 -12.19 -17.72
CA TYR A 286 14.20 -12.54 -16.85
C TYR A 286 13.76 -13.98 -17.06
N GLU A 287 13.23 -14.59 -16.01
CA GLU A 287 12.60 -15.91 -16.07
C GLU A 287 11.32 -15.93 -15.23
N LEU A 288 10.34 -16.72 -15.68
CA LEU A 288 9.11 -17.00 -14.94
C LEU A 288 9.36 -18.22 -14.04
N ALA A 289 9.52 -18.00 -12.75
CA ALA A 289 9.85 -19.01 -11.74
C ALA A 289 8.61 -19.78 -11.22
N GLY A 290 7.53 -19.79 -12.00
CA GLY A 290 6.27 -20.48 -11.70
C GLY A 290 5.31 -19.73 -10.76
N PRO A 291 4.16 -20.33 -10.41
CA PRO A 291 3.14 -19.69 -9.59
C PRO A 291 3.62 -19.30 -8.18
N SER A 292 3.10 -18.19 -7.65
CA SER A 292 3.32 -17.79 -6.26
C SER A 292 2.46 -18.61 -5.30
N GLN A 293 3.07 -19.14 -4.24
CA GLN A 293 2.35 -19.82 -3.15
C GLN A 293 1.68 -18.82 -2.20
N ARG A 294 2.23 -17.61 -2.10
CA ARG A 294 1.73 -16.54 -1.22
C ARG A 294 0.56 -15.79 -1.85
N LEU A 295 0.60 -15.55 -3.16
CA LEU A 295 -0.42 -14.79 -3.88
C LEU A 295 -1.02 -15.62 -5.01
N ARG A 296 -2.24 -16.13 -4.80
CA ARG A 296 -2.95 -16.92 -5.82
C ARG A 296 -3.16 -16.10 -7.10
N GLY A 297 -2.85 -16.68 -8.24
CA GLY A 297 -2.97 -16.02 -9.55
C GLY A 297 -1.81 -15.09 -9.91
N ALA A 298 -0.76 -15.04 -9.09
CA ALA A 298 0.47 -14.35 -9.41
C ALA A 298 1.59 -15.33 -9.76
N THR A 299 2.58 -14.84 -10.51
CA THR A 299 3.73 -15.62 -10.98
C THR A 299 5.01 -15.02 -10.41
N LYS A 300 5.91 -15.86 -9.89
CA LYS A 300 7.23 -15.43 -9.46
C LYS A 300 8.07 -15.10 -10.70
N VAL A 301 8.79 -14.00 -10.66
CA VAL A 301 9.64 -13.52 -11.75
C VAL A 301 11.02 -13.22 -11.18
N ASN A 302 12.06 -13.82 -11.76
CA ASN A 302 13.43 -13.50 -11.38
C ASN A 302 13.98 -12.52 -12.41
N LEU A 303 14.28 -11.30 -11.97
CA LEU A 303 14.89 -10.25 -12.80
C LEU A 303 16.38 -10.19 -12.52
N ARG A 304 17.17 -10.84 -13.38
CA ARG A 304 18.64 -10.79 -13.30
C ARG A 304 19.11 -9.51 -13.96
N THR A 305 19.72 -8.63 -13.16
CA THR A 305 20.39 -7.41 -13.63
C THR A 305 21.83 -7.75 -13.98
N LEU A 306 22.23 -7.47 -15.22
CA LEU A 306 23.58 -7.72 -15.74
C LEU A 306 24.32 -6.43 -16.05
N ALA A 307 23.60 -5.35 -16.36
CA ALA A 307 24.18 -4.03 -16.60
C ALA A 307 23.33 -2.94 -15.95
N ALA A 308 23.99 -1.89 -15.48
CA ALA A 308 23.31 -0.71 -14.96
C ALA A 308 24.06 0.59 -15.30
N GLN A 309 23.28 1.64 -15.56
CA GLN A 309 23.77 2.97 -15.84
C GLN A 309 23.01 4.00 -15.00
N ILE A 310 23.70 5.05 -14.57
CA ILE A 310 23.13 6.10 -13.71
C ILE A 310 23.40 7.46 -14.36
N SER A 311 22.40 8.34 -14.35
CA SER A 311 22.52 9.72 -14.82
C SER A 311 21.98 10.68 -13.77
N PRO A 312 22.84 11.41 -13.04
CA PRO A 312 22.41 12.39 -12.03
C PRO A 312 21.65 13.54 -12.67
N GLN A 313 20.47 13.90 -12.19
CA GLN A 313 19.62 14.96 -12.77
C GLN A 313 19.56 16.23 -11.92
N HIS A 314 20.18 16.22 -10.73
CA HIS A 314 20.19 17.34 -9.80
C HIS A 314 21.56 17.51 -9.13
N ARG A 315 21.93 18.74 -8.75
CA ARG A 315 23.23 19.04 -8.13
C ARG A 315 23.45 18.29 -6.82
N GLY A 316 22.43 18.25 -5.95
CA GLY A 316 22.50 17.51 -4.68
C GLY A 316 22.90 16.03 -4.82
N ILE A 317 22.36 15.30 -5.80
CA ILE A 317 22.75 13.89 -6.00
C ILE A 317 24.17 13.76 -6.55
N VAL A 318 24.64 14.72 -7.35
CA VAL A 318 26.03 14.76 -7.83
C VAL A 318 26.98 14.90 -6.65
N THR A 319 26.67 15.78 -5.69
CA THR A 319 27.46 15.94 -4.47
C THR A 319 27.49 14.64 -3.67
N ASN A 320 26.33 14.03 -3.42
CA ASN A 320 26.24 12.76 -2.65
C ASN A 320 27.00 11.61 -3.32
N LEU A 321 26.93 11.51 -4.65
CA LEU A 321 27.63 10.46 -5.39
C LEU A 321 29.15 10.69 -5.38
N ASN A 322 29.60 11.94 -5.53
CA ASN A 322 31.04 12.24 -5.47
C ASN A 322 31.62 12.05 -4.07
N SER A 323 30.87 12.30 -3.00
CA SER A 323 31.33 12.00 -1.63
C SER A 323 31.45 10.50 -1.36
N ALA A 324 30.73 9.65 -2.10
CA ALA A 324 30.77 8.20 -1.95
C ALA A 324 31.65 7.49 -3.00
N ALA A 325 32.13 8.21 -4.01
CA ALA A 325 32.92 7.64 -5.11
C ALA A 325 34.35 7.26 -4.68
N GLU A 326 34.81 7.71 -3.50
CA GLU A 326 36.13 7.39 -2.96
C GLU A 326 36.35 5.88 -2.73
N ASP A 327 35.27 5.12 -2.50
CA ASP A 327 35.32 3.67 -2.32
C ASP A 327 35.45 2.87 -3.64
N GLY A 328 35.38 3.53 -4.80
CA GLY A 328 35.46 2.91 -6.13
C GLY A 328 34.26 2.03 -6.52
N ARG A 329 33.21 1.98 -5.70
CA ARG A 329 32.05 1.06 -5.82
C ARG A 329 30.77 1.75 -6.31
N CYS A 330 30.89 2.91 -6.96
CA CYS A 330 29.76 3.65 -7.53
C CYS A 330 30.24 4.52 -8.70
N GLY A 331 30.73 3.90 -9.77
CA GLY A 331 31.26 4.62 -10.93
C GLY A 331 32.51 5.45 -10.61
N SER A 332 32.70 6.53 -11.36
CA SER A 332 33.85 7.45 -11.23
C SER A 332 33.39 8.85 -10.78
N ARG A 333 34.09 9.91 -11.20
CA ARG A 333 33.68 11.28 -10.90
C ARG A 333 32.36 11.63 -11.58
N TRP A 334 31.35 11.99 -10.78
CA TRP A 334 30.00 12.31 -11.24
C TRP A 334 29.84 13.76 -11.69
N ALA A 335 29.06 13.95 -12.74
CA ALA A 335 28.68 15.25 -13.27
C ALA A 335 27.18 15.28 -13.60
N LEU A 336 26.60 16.47 -13.57
CA LEU A 336 25.18 16.68 -13.84
C LEU A 336 24.84 16.22 -15.27
N ARG A 337 23.78 15.42 -15.40
CA ARG A 337 23.23 14.86 -16.66
C ARG A 337 24.21 14.01 -17.47
N ARG A 338 25.36 13.64 -16.91
CA ARG A 338 26.31 12.72 -17.54
C ARG A 338 26.03 11.31 -17.07
N THR A 339 25.60 10.46 -17.99
CA THR A 339 25.39 9.04 -17.71
C THR A 339 26.74 8.33 -17.53
N GLN A 340 26.82 7.44 -16.55
CA GLN A 340 27.95 6.52 -16.38
C GLN A 340 27.45 5.09 -16.22
N ASP A 341 28.25 4.17 -16.74
CA ASP A 341 28.11 2.75 -16.50
C ASP A 341 28.70 2.40 -15.12
N VAL A 342 27.92 1.71 -14.31
CA VAL A 342 28.33 1.26 -12.97
C VAL A 342 28.47 -0.27 -12.89
N THR A 343 28.38 -0.96 -14.02
CA THR A 343 28.47 -2.43 -14.13
C THR A 343 29.84 -2.91 -13.69
N ALA A 344 30.91 -2.31 -14.20
CA ALA A 344 32.28 -2.68 -13.87
C ALA A 344 32.65 -2.39 -12.40
N THR A 345 31.95 -1.47 -11.74
CA THR A 345 32.14 -1.14 -10.32
C THR A 345 31.28 -1.97 -9.38
N GLY A 346 30.57 -2.98 -9.89
CA GLY A 346 29.68 -3.83 -9.09
C GLY A 346 28.34 -3.17 -8.72
N GLY A 347 27.99 -2.05 -9.37
CA GLY A 347 26.82 -1.23 -9.08
C GLY A 347 27.14 0.08 -8.35
N CYS A 348 26.18 0.55 -7.56
CA CYS A 348 26.28 1.72 -6.70
C CYS A 348 25.49 1.49 -5.41
N ARG A 349 26.19 1.10 -4.33
CA ARG A 349 25.56 0.73 -3.05
C ARG A 349 24.79 1.89 -2.42
N LEU A 350 25.26 3.13 -2.57
CA LEU A 350 24.59 4.33 -2.07
C LEU A 350 23.14 4.45 -2.58
N LEU A 351 22.88 3.98 -3.81
CA LEU A 351 21.57 4.01 -4.45
C LEU A 351 20.86 2.65 -4.40
N GLY A 352 21.36 1.70 -3.61
CA GLY A 352 20.80 0.35 -3.54
C GLY A 352 20.93 -0.44 -4.85
N VAL A 353 21.91 -0.10 -5.69
CA VAL A 353 22.15 -0.78 -6.96
C VAL A 353 23.32 -1.76 -6.81
N SER A 354 23.10 -3.02 -7.12
CA SER A 354 24.14 -4.06 -7.15
C SER A 354 24.11 -4.76 -8.51
N VAL A 355 25.29 -5.01 -9.09
CA VAL A 355 25.44 -5.66 -10.39
C VAL A 355 26.62 -6.65 -10.34
N PRO A 356 26.45 -7.92 -10.76
CA PRO A 356 25.17 -8.55 -11.10
C PRO A 356 24.30 -8.75 -9.85
N SER A 357 22.99 -8.76 -10.04
CA SER A 357 22.04 -9.09 -8.96
C SER A 357 20.78 -9.74 -9.53
N THR A 358 20.04 -10.46 -8.69
CA THR A 358 18.73 -11.00 -9.03
C THR A 358 17.70 -10.42 -8.08
N ALA A 359 16.72 -9.72 -8.64
CA ALA A 359 15.52 -9.32 -7.90
C ALA A 359 14.45 -10.41 -8.03
N TYR A 360 13.96 -10.89 -6.91
CA TYR A 360 12.87 -11.85 -6.83
C TYR A 360 11.55 -11.08 -6.71
N GLU A 361 10.77 -11.08 -7.78
CA GLU A 361 9.51 -10.36 -7.89
C GLU A 361 8.35 -11.34 -7.97
N VAL A 362 7.15 -10.83 -7.69
CA VAL A 362 5.87 -11.46 -7.96
C VAL A 362 5.10 -10.54 -8.89
N ALA A 363 4.76 -11.08 -10.06
CA ALA A 363 4.00 -10.39 -11.08
C ALA A 363 2.54 -10.84 -11.07
N HIS A 364 1.64 -9.88 -11.25
CA HIS A 364 0.21 -10.13 -11.43
C HIS A 364 -0.34 -9.21 -12.53
N ASN A 365 -1.16 -9.77 -13.42
CA ASN A 365 -1.81 -9.02 -14.48
C ASN A 365 -3.30 -8.87 -14.18
N GLU A 366 -3.82 -7.66 -14.38
CA GLU A 366 -5.25 -7.37 -14.38
C GLU A 366 -5.64 -6.61 -15.66
N LEU A 367 -6.95 -6.49 -15.91
CA LEU A 367 -7.50 -5.52 -16.86
C LEU A 367 -8.17 -4.40 -16.07
N ASP A 368 -7.97 -3.16 -16.51
CA ASP A 368 -8.77 -2.04 -16.02
C ASP A 368 -10.19 -2.06 -16.64
N VAL A 369 -11.02 -1.11 -16.21
CA VAL A 369 -12.41 -0.97 -16.69
C VAL A 369 -12.52 -0.64 -18.19
N TYR A 370 -11.42 -0.21 -18.81
CA TYR A 370 -11.33 0.11 -20.24
C TYR A 370 -10.70 -1.02 -21.06
N GLY A 371 -10.32 -2.13 -20.42
CA GLY A 371 -9.67 -3.26 -21.07
C GLY A 371 -8.16 -3.08 -21.27
N ASN A 372 -7.53 -2.08 -20.65
CA ASN A 372 -6.07 -1.96 -20.68
C ASN A 372 -5.43 -2.97 -19.72
N ALA A 373 -4.33 -3.59 -20.15
CA ALA A 373 -3.56 -4.48 -19.29
C ALA A 373 -2.79 -3.69 -18.23
N LEU A 374 -2.89 -4.13 -16.98
CA LEU A 374 -2.15 -3.62 -15.84
C LEU A 374 -1.15 -4.68 -15.37
N LEU A 375 0.08 -4.28 -15.09
CA LEU A 375 1.10 -5.12 -14.48
C LEU A 375 1.42 -4.60 -13.08
N PHE A 376 1.23 -5.47 -12.10
CA PHE A 376 1.65 -5.24 -10.72
C PHE A 376 2.90 -6.07 -10.45
N LEU A 377 3.94 -5.41 -9.93
CA LEU A 377 5.19 -6.03 -9.49
C LEU A 377 5.37 -5.73 -8.00
N GLY A 378 5.70 -6.75 -7.22
CA GLY A 378 6.05 -6.62 -5.82
C GLY A 378 7.11 -7.64 -5.41
N HIS A 379 7.89 -7.31 -4.39
CA HIS A 379 8.96 -8.18 -3.91
C HIS A 379 8.40 -9.50 -3.34
N ALA A 380 9.05 -10.62 -3.68
CA ALA A 380 8.55 -11.97 -3.43
C ALA A 380 8.58 -12.44 -1.97
#